data_AF-A0A4Q9EXA9-F1
#
_entry.id   AF-A0A4Q9EXA9-F1
#
_cell.length_a   1.000
_cell.length_b   1.000
_cell.length_c   1.000
_cell.angle_alpha   90.00
_cell.angle_beta   90.00
_cell.angle_gamma   90.00
#
_symmetry.space_group_name_H-M   'P 1'
#
loop_
_entity.id
_entity.type
_entity.pdbx_description
1 polymer ?
#
loop_
_entity_poly.entity_id
_entity_poly.type
_entity_poly.pdbx_seq_one_letter_code
_entity_poly.pdbx_strand_id
1 'polypeptide(L)'
;LTASLETGYTLKMGEFTGSQGTLNEWFIQPQAQATWMGVKADKHREDNGTRVNSEGDGNVQTRLGMRAYLKSHHAIDDGKGRTFEPFIEANWLHNTRSYSAKMDDVRISQAGARNIGEVKVGVEGQINPRLNLWGNVGTQVGDKGYNDSTAMIGVKYNF
;
A
#
# COMPACT_ATOMS: atom_id res chain seq x y z
N LEU A 1 -14.36 8.72 12.33
CA LEU A 1 -14.52 7.28 12.06
C LEU A 1 -13.88 6.98 10.71
N THR A 2 -13.12 5.89 10.59
CA THR A 2 -12.52 5.45 9.32
C THR A 2 -13.02 4.04 9.03
N ALA A 3 -13.43 3.78 7.80
CA ALA A 3 -13.87 2.47 7.33
C ALA A 3 -13.18 2.13 6.02
N SER A 4 -12.80 0.86 5.81
CA SER A 4 -12.24 0.40 4.54
C SER A 4 -12.94 -0.87 4.06
N LEU A 5 -12.99 -1.00 2.73
CA LEU A 5 -13.39 -2.21 2.02
C LEU A 5 -12.29 -2.57 1.04
N GLU A 6 -11.88 -3.82 1.02
CA GLU A 6 -10.81 -4.35 0.19
C GLU A 6 -11.30 -5.58 -0.56
N THR A 7 -10.89 -5.70 -1.82
CA THR A 7 -11.14 -6.86 -2.66
C THR A 7 -9.92 -7.14 -3.53
N GLY A 8 -9.68 -8.40 -3.83
CA GLY A 8 -8.58 -8.81 -4.69
C GLY A 8 -8.78 -10.24 -5.17
N TYR A 9 -8.09 -10.59 -6.26
CA TYR A 9 -8.18 -11.92 -6.85
C TYR A 9 -6.81 -12.39 -7.32
N THR A 10 -6.37 -13.58 -6.88
CA THR A 10 -5.06 -14.12 -7.24
C THR A 10 -5.19 -15.06 -8.43
N LEU A 11 -4.46 -14.75 -9.50
CA LEU A 11 -4.38 -15.52 -10.73
C LEU A 11 -3.01 -16.18 -10.83
N LYS A 12 -2.96 -17.52 -10.91
CA LYS A 12 -1.74 -18.24 -11.31
C LYS A 12 -1.57 -18.08 -12.81
N MET A 13 -0.50 -17.43 -13.23
CA MET A 13 -0.23 -17.14 -14.63
C MET A 13 0.63 -18.23 -15.28
N GLY A 14 1.36 -19.00 -14.48
CA GLY A 14 2.08 -20.16 -14.95
C GLY A 14 3.09 -20.69 -13.94
N GLU A 15 3.77 -21.74 -14.34
CA GLU A 15 4.85 -22.36 -13.58
C GLU A 15 6.00 -22.71 -14.54
N PHE A 16 7.22 -22.57 -14.06
CA PHE A 16 8.41 -23.01 -14.79
C PHE A 16 9.35 -23.73 -13.84
N THR A 17 9.97 -24.79 -14.34
CA THR A 17 10.97 -25.54 -13.60
C THR A 17 12.34 -25.02 -13.98
N GLY A 18 13.07 -24.50 -12.99
CA GLY A 18 14.45 -24.07 -13.15
C GLY A 18 15.41 -25.25 -13.36
N SER A 19 16.60 -24.95 -13.88
CA SER A 19 17.65 -25.93 -14.19
C SER A 19 18.16 -26.75 -12.99
N GLN A 20 17.79 -26.38 -11.75
CA GLN A 20 18.14 -27.07 -10.51
C GLN A 20 16.94 -27.66 -9.76
N GLY A 21 15.82 -27.92 -10.45
CA GLY A 21 14.62 -28.49 -9.82
C GLY A 21 13.85 -27.49 -8.94
N THR A 22 14.08 -26.20 -9.13
CA THR A 22 13.30 -25.13 -8.49
C THR A 22 11.98 -24.95 -9.24
N LEU A 23 10.85 -25.14 -8.56
CA LEU A 23 9.55 -24.78 -9.13
C LEU A 23 9.32 -23.29 -8.86
N ASN A 24 9.17 -22.51 -9.93
CA ASN A 24 8.82 -21.11 -9.84
C ASN A 24 7.43 -20.91 -10.40
N GLU A 25 6.51 -20.47 -9.55
CA GLU A 25 5.15 -20.13 -9.95
C GLU A 25 5.04 -18.60 -10.00
N TRP A 26 4.41 -18.06 -11.03
CA TRP A 26 4.18 -16.61 -11.11
C TRP A 26 2.70 -16.31 -11.03
N PHE A 27 2.39 -15.29 -10.23
CA PHE A 27 1.04 -14.89 -9.91
C PHE A 27 0.85 -13.41 -10.15
N ILE A 28 -0.38 -13.05 -10.52
CA ILE A 28 -0.84 -11.68 -10.61
C ILE A 28 -2.09 -11.54 -9.78
N GLN A 29 -2.15 -10.47 -9.00
CA GLN A 29 -3.23 -10.15 -8.08
C GLN A 29 -3.72 -8.73 -8.33
N PRO A 30 -4.74 -8.53 -9.18
CA PRO A 30 -5.52 -7.30 -9.14
C PRO A 30 -6.14 -7.10 -7.75
N GLN A 31 -6.08 -5.87 -7.25
CA GLN A 31 -6.65 -5.47 -5.97
C GLN A 31 -7.32 -4.11 -6.08
N ALA A 32 -8.40 -3.93 -5.33
CA ALA A 32 -9.11 -2.68 -5.20
C ALA A 32 -9.48 -2.46 -3.73
N GLN A 33 -9.25 -1.24 -3.25
CA GLN A 33 -9.52 -0.83 -1.88
C GLN A 33 -10.25 0.51 -1.92
N ALA A 34 -11.30 0.65 -1.11
CA ALA A 34 -11.99 1.90 -0.87
C ALA A 34 -11.94 2.20 0.63
N THR A 35 -11.36 3.35 1.00
CA THR A 35 -11.25 3.80 2.38
C THR A 35 -12.01 5.10 2.56
N TRP A 36 -13.05 5.08 3.38
CA TRP A 36 -13.76 6.26 3.82
C TRP A 36 -13.14 6.82 5.09
N MET A 37 -12.68 8.06 5.01
CA MET A 37 -12.04 8.80 6.10
C MET A 37 -12.98 9.90 6.58
N GLY A 38 -13.83 9.57 7.55
CA GLY A 38 -14.69 10.51 8.27
C GLY A 38 -14.04 11.04 9.55
N VAL A 39 -12.74 11.34 9.53
CA VAL A 39 -12.04 11.96 10.68
C VAL A 39 -12.41 13.43 10.73
N LYS A 40 -13.14 13.82 11.77
CA LYS A 40 -13.39 15.22 12.11
C LYS A 40 -12.24 15.68 12.99
N ALA A 41 -11.47 16.67 12.56
CA ALA A 41 -10.60 17.37 13.48
C ALA A 41 -11.47 18.31 14.33
N ASP A 42 -11.33 18.23 15.66
CA ASP A 42 -12.04 19.14 16.56
C ASP A 42 -11.66 20.59 16.26
N LYS A 43 -12.65 21.49 16.35
CA LYS A 43 -12.46 22.92 16.14
C LYS A 43 -11.60 23.47 17.27
N HIS A 44 -10.29 23.59 17.06
CA HIS A 44 -9.42 24.32 17.96
C HIS A 44 -9.44 25.81 17.60
N ARG A 45 -9.84 26.63 18.58
CA ARG A 45 -9.70 28.09 18.52
C ARG A 45 -8.38 28.43 19.20
N GLU A 46 -7.42 28.95 18.46
CA GLU A 46 -6.23 29.55 19.06
C GLU A 46 -6.62 30.80 19.85
N ASP A 47 -5.87 31.09 20.91
CA ASP A 47 -6.17 32.17 21.87
C ASP A 47 -6.14 33.57 21.22
N ASN A 48 -5.57 33.66 20.00
CA ASN A 48 -5.41 34.89 19.23
C ASN A 48 -6.59 35.22 18.27
N GLY A 49 -7.68 34.44 18.30
CA GLY A 49 -8.93 34.75 17.59
C GLY A 49 -9.09 34.17 16.18
N THR A 50 -8.06 33.52 15.62
CA THR A 50 -8.13 32.84 14.31
C THR A 50 -9.00 31.58 14.41
N ARG A 51 -9.98 31.47 13.51
CA ARG A 51 -10.96 30.38 13.47
C ARG A 51 -10.52 29.35 12.43
N VAL A 52 -9.77 28.34 12.84
CA VAL A 52 -9.35 27.24 11.96
C VAL A 52 -10.55 26.30 11.75
N ASN A 53 -11.15 26.36 10.56
CA ASN A 53 -12.23 25.45 10.17
C ASN A 53 -11.61 24.35 9.30
N SER A 54 -11.49 23.13 9.84
CA SER A 54 -11.08 21.96 9.04
C SER A 54 -12.23 21.53 8.14
N GLU A 55 -12.26 22.01 6.90
CA GLU A 55 -13.20 21.55 5.87
C GLU A 55 -12.54 20.44 5.04
N GLY A 56 -12.60 19.22 5.56
CA GLY A 56 -12.09 17.99 4.94
C GLY A 56 -13.03 16.80 5.10
N ASP A 57 -14.33 17.06 5.35
CA ASP A 57 -15.30 16.02 5.71
C ASP A 57 -15.48 14.97 4.61
N GLY A 58 -15.36 13.70 4.99
CA GLY A 58 -15.79 12.55 4.19
C GLY A 58 -14.93 12.28 2.95
N ASN A 59 -13.61 12.38 3.04
CA ASN A 59 -12.73 11.94 1.96
C ASN A 59 -12.89 10.43 1.73
N VAL A 60 -13.19 10.04 0.50
CA VAL A 60 -13.08 8.65 0.05
C VAL A 60 -11.80 8.53 -0.77
N GLN A 61 -10.92 7.66 -0.32
CA GLN A 61 -9.75 7.23 -1.07
C GLN A 61 -10.06 5.90 -1.73
N THR A 62 -9.80 5.80 -3.02
CA THR A 62 -9.86 4.55 -3.78
C THR A 62 -8.44 4.20 -4.21
N ARG A 63 -7.98 3.01 -3.88
CA ARG A 63 -6.72 2.44 -4.38
C ARG A 63 -7.08 1.31 -5.35
N LEU A 64 -6.65 1.44 -6.59
CA LEU A 64 -6.70 0.37 -7.58
C LEU A 64 -5.27 -0.07 -7.85
N GLY A 65 -5.00 -1.35 -7.79
CA GLY A 65 -3.63 -1.83 -7.93
C GLY A 65 -3.51 -3.23 -8.47
N MET A 66 -2.28 -3.59 -8.80
CA MET A 66 -1.93 -4.92 -9.25
C MET A 66 -0.59 -5.31 -8.64
N ARG A 67 -0.58 -6.45 -7.95
CA ARG A 67 0.63 -7.07 -7.41
C ARG A 67 1.00 -8.26 -8.28
N ALA A 68 2.21 -8.29 -8.79
CA ALA A 68 2.79 -9.46 -9.43
C ALA A 68 3.86 -10.03 -8.49
N TYR A 69 3.81 -11.33 -8.22
CA TYR A 69 4.79 -11.98 -7.36
C TYR A 69 5.18 -13.34 -7.91
N LEU A 70 6.42 -13.72 -7.62
CA LEU A 70 6.96 -15.04 -7.92
C LEU A 70 6.96 -15.83 -6.64
N LYS A 71 6.57 -17.09 -6.69
CA LYS A 71 6.74 -18.02 -5.58
C LYS A 71 7.78 -19.04 -5.99
N SER A 72 8.96 -18.92 -5.38
CA SER A 72 10.04 -19.88 -5.59
C SER A 72 9.97 -20.95 -4.50
N HIS A 73 9.76 -22.20 -4.93
CA HIS A 73 9.83 -23.37 -4.07
C HIS A 73 10.96 -24.28 -4.57
N HIS A 74 11.99 -24.49 -3.75
CA HIS A 74 13.10 -25.38 -4.08
C HIS A 74 12.79 -26.80 -3.62
N ALA A 75 12.97 -27.80 -4.49
CA ALA A 75 12.82 -29.22 -4.14
C ALA A 75 13.84 -29.71 -3.07
N ILE A 76 14.90 -28.95 -2.78
CA ILE A 76 15.84 -29.20 -1.67
C ILE A 76 15.33 -28.62 -0.33
N ASP A 77 14.34 -27.73 -0.37
CA ASP A 77 13.68 -27.14 0.81
C ASP A 77 12.43 -27.93 1.24
N ASP A 78 12.16 -29.07 0.58
CA ASP A 78 11.15 -30.04 1.01
C ASP A 78 11.53 -30.54 2.42
N GLY A 79 10.73 -30.15 3.41
CA GLY A 79 10.98 -30.38 4.84
C GLY A 79 11.65 -29.24 5.62
N LYS A 80 12.15 -28.18 4.96
CA LYS A 80 12.69 -26.97 5.64
C LYS A 80 11.76 -25.75 5.57
N GLY A 81 10.76 -25.78 4.69
CA GLY A 81 9.63 -24.84 4.69
C GLY A 81 10.02 -23.38 4.41
N ARG A 82 11.08 -23.18 3.62
CA ARG A 82 11.54 -21.86 3.19
C ARG A 82 10.96 -21.50 1.84
N THR A 83 10.24 -20.40 1.80
CA THR A 83 9.62 -19.87 0.58
C THR A 83 10.03 -18.42 0.44
N PHE A 84 10.38 -18.01 -0.79
CA PHE A 84 10.76 -16.65 -1.11
C PHE A 84 9.83 -16.12 -2.18
N GLU A 85 9.24 -14.96 -1.91
CA GLU A 85 8.17 -14.35 -2.69
C GLU A 85 8.50 -12.89 -3.03
N PRO A 86 9.39 -12.64 -4.01
CA PRO A 86 9.63 -11.29 -4.49
C PRO A 86 8.39 -10.80 -5.23
N PHE A 87 8.05 -9.53 -5.03
CA PHE A 87 6.88 -8.92 -5.63
C PHE A 87 7.16 -7.51 -6.12
N ILE A 88 6.39 -7.11 -7.12
CA ILE A 88 6.22 -5.74 -7.56
C ILE A 88 4.74 -5.42 -7.52
N GLU A 89 4.41 -4.22 -7.09
CA GLU A 89 3.05 -3.73 -6.97
C GLU A 89 2.98 -2.33 -7.58
N ALA A 90 1.98 -2.11 -8.42
CA ALA A 90 1.66 -0.79 -8.92
C ALA A 90 0.24 -0.45 -8.46
N ASN A 91 0.09 0.70 -7.83
CA ASN A 91 -1.21 1.19 -7.37
C ASN A 91 -1.46 2.60 -7.90
N TRP A 92 -2.73 2.89 -8.15
CA TRP A 92 -3.25 4.21 -8.39
C TRP A 92 -4.19 4.57 -7.24
N LEU A 93 -3.82 5.59 -6.48
CA LEU A 93 -4.60 6.12 -5.38
C LEU A 93 -5.33 7.38 -5.85
N HIS A 94 -6.65 7.36 -5.77
CA HIS A 94 -7.52 8.48 -6.09
C HIS A 94 -8.21 8.99 -4.82
N ASN A 95 -8.08 10.28 -4.52
CA ASN A 95 -8.79 10.93 -3.43
C ASN A 95 -9.90 11.81 -3.98
N THR A 96 -11.15 11.48 -3.64
CA THR A 96 -12.34 12.23 -4.06
C THR A 96 -12.35 13.68 -3.57
N ARG A 97 -11.75 13.95 -2.40
CA ARG A 97 -11.59 15.30 -1.86
C ARG A 97 -10.11 15.59 -1.63
N SER A 98 -9.68 16.76 -2.09
CA SER A 98 -8.39 17.34 -1.70
C SER A 98 -8.55 17.89 -0.29
N TYR A 99 -7.85 17.32 0.70
CA TYR A 99 -7.77 17.87 2.06
C TYR A 99 -7.41 19.36 1.96
N SER A 100 -8.31 20.24 2.42
CA SER A 100 -8.09 21.68 2.43
C SER A 100 -8.22 22.20 3.85
N ALA A 101 -7.11 22.68 4.41
CA ALA A 101 -7.16 23.50 5.61
C ALA A 101 -7.36 24.95 5.16
N LYS A 102 -8.41 25.62 5.67
CA LYS A 102 -8.62 27.05 5.45
C LYS A 102 -8.03 27.79 6.66
N MET A 103 -6.92 28.50 6.47
CA MET A 103 -6.38 29.47 7.43
C MET A 103 -6.54 30.85 6.81
N ASP A 104 -7.30 31.72 7.48
CA ASP A 104 -7.45 33.17 7.19
C ASP A 104 -7.26 33.56 5.72
N ASP A 105 -8.23 33.14 4.90
CA ASP A 105 -8.38 33.46 3.46
C ASP A 105 -7.36 32.83 2.49
N VAL A 106 -6.43 32.00 2.97
CA VAL A 106 -5.54 31.19 2.12
C VAL A 106 -5.99 29.73 2.14
N ARG A 107 -6.47 29.25 0.99
CA ARG A 107 -6.86 27.85 0.79
C ARG A 107 -5.59 27.01 0.56
N ILE A 108 -5.02 26.46 1.64
CA ILE A 108 -3.96 25.46 1.51
C ILE A 108 -4.64 24.12 1.20
N SER A 109 -4.95 23.90 -0.08
CA SER A 109 -5.20 22.54 -0.55
C SER A 109 -3.88 21.78 -0.52
N GLN A 110 -3.87 20.54 -0.02
CA GLN A 110 -2.79 19.60 -0.30
C GLN A 110 -2.81 19.31 -1.82
N ALA A 111 -2.24 20.24 -2.58
CA ALA A 111 -2.33 20.29 -4.02
C ALA A 111 -1.41 19.22 -4.58
N GLY A 112 -1.99 18.19 -5.21
CA GLY A 112 -1.20 17.12 -5.81
C GLY A 112 -1.63 15.71 -5.45
N ALA A 113 -2.28 15.54 -4.30
CA ALA A 113 -2.65 14.23 -3.77
C ALA A 113 -3.99 13.66 -4.29
N ARG A 114 -4.59 14.28 -5.32
CA ARG A 114 -5.85 13.80 -5.91
C ARG A 114 -5.66 12.50 -6.66
N ASN A 115 -4.60 12.41 -7.45
CA ASN A 115 -4.20 11.20 -8.16
C ASN A 115 -2.74 10.96 -7.81
N ILE A 116 -2.46 9.81 -7.22
CA ILE A 116 -1.11 9.40 -6.84
C ILE A 116 -0.86 8.05 -7.50
N GLY A 117 0.21 7.96 -8.29
CA GLY A 117 0.78 6.70 -8.73
C GLY A 117 1.75 6.21 -7.67
N GLU A 118 1.60 4.96 -7.24
CA GLU A 118 2.47 4.31 -6.28
C GLU A 118 3.07 3.06 -6.91
N VAL A 119 4.38 2.90 -6.80
CA VAL A 119 5.07 1.67 -7.18
C VAL A 119 5.80 1.13 -5.97
N LYS A 120 5.60 -0.14 -5.65
CA LYS A 120 6.31 -0.85 -4.59
C LYS A 120 7.04 -2.04 -5.15
N VAL A 121 8.21 -2.29 -4.60
CA VAL A 121 8.95 -3.53 -4.82
C VAL A 121 9.34 -4.08 -3.46
N GLY A 122 9.25 -5.39 -3.31
CA GLY A 122 9.52 -6.00 -2.03
C GLY A 122 9.71 -7.49 -2.14
N VAL A 123 9.95 -8.07 -0.99
CA VAL A 123 10.07 -9.50 -0.85
C VAL A 123 9.49 -9.97 0.46
N GLU A 124 8.79 -11.08 0.38
CA GLU A 124 8.28 -11.83 1.50
C GLU A 124 9.01 -13.18 1.58
N GLY A 125 9.35 -13.60 2.79
CA GLY A 125 10.13 -14.80 3.04
C GLY A 125 9.62 -15.54 4.26
N GLN A 126 9.24 -16.80 4.07
CA GLN A 126 9.02 -17.70 5.19
C GLN A 126 10.36 -18.31 5.58
N ILE A 127 10.90 -17.94 6.74
CA ILE A 127 12.21 -18.41 7.18
C ILE A 127 12.09 -19.82 7.79
N ASN A 128 11.00 -20.04 8.53
CA ASN A 128 10.59 -21.30 9.16
C ASN A 128 9.06 -21.29 9.32
N PRO A 129 8.39 -22.43 9.60
CA PRO A 129 6.92 -22.49 9.77
C PRO A 129 6.33 -21.53 10.82
N ARG A 130 7.16 -21.02 11.73
CA ARG A 130 6.78 -20.08 12.79
C ARG A 130 7.21 -18.64 12.54
N LEU A 131 8.04 -18.37 11.53
CA LEU A 131 8.65 -17.05 11.33
C LEU A 131 8.56 -16.62 9.86
N ASN A 132 7.83 -15.52 9.65
CA ASN A 132 7.70 -14.85 8.37
C ASN A 132 8.34 -13.46 8.46
N LEU A 133 9.07 -13.06 7.42
CA LEU A 133 9.72 -11.77 7.29
C LEU A 133 9.28 -11.15 5.96
N TRP A 134 8.95 -9.86 5.93
CA TRP A 134 8.73 -9.12 4.70
C TRP A 134 9.47 -7.78 4.74
N GLY A 135 9.90 -7.32 3.57
CA GLY A 135 10.51 -6.02 3.38
C GLY A 135 10.08 -5.44 2.04
N ASN A 136 9.77 -4.15 1.99
CA ASN A 136 9.44 -3.46 0.74
C ASN A 136 9.86 -2.00 0.77
N VAL A 137 10.02 -1.45 -0.43
CA VAL A 137 10.22 -0.02 -0.67
C VAL A 137 9.18 0.43 -1.70
N GLY A 138 8.56 1.57 -1.44
CA GLY A 138 7.54 2.18 -2.26
C GLY A 138 7.88 3.62 -2.59
N THR A 139 7.54 4.06 -3.80
CA THR A 139 7.56 5.46 -4.19
C THR A 139 6.19 5.88 -4.68
N GLN A 140 5.72 7.02 -4.19
CA GLN A 140 4.46 7.65 -4.53
C GLN A 140 4.75 8.95 -5.27
N VAL A 141 4.12 9.12 -6.42
CA VAL A 141 4.25 10.32 -7.26
C VAL A 141 2.85 10.84 -7.56
N GLY A 142 2.58 12.09 -7.19
CA GLY A 142 1.31 12.77 -7.43
C GLY A 142 1.44 13.99 -8.32
N ASP A 143 0.32 14.66 -8.56
CA ASP A 143 0.28 15.89 -9.34
C ASP A 143 1.08 17.00 -8.64
N LYS A 144 1.58 17.99 -9.39
CA LYS A 144 2.27 19.19 -8.86
C LYS A 144 3.50 18.93 -7.98
N GLY A 145 4.23 17.85 -8.23
CA GLY A 145 5.54 17.59 -7.61
C GLY A 145 5.48 16.88 -6.26
N TYR A 146 4.35 16.24 -5.92
CA TYR A 146 4.28 15.36 -4.76
C TYR A 146 5.12 14.10 -5.01
N ASN A 147 6.14 13.88 -4.17
CA ASN A 147 6.93 12.65 -4.12
C ASN A 147 7.07 12.23 -2.66
N ASP A 148 6.74 10.98 -2.37
CA ASP A 148 6.96 10.36 -1.08
C ASP A 148 7.60 8.98 -1.29
N SER A 149 8.63 8.66 -0.52
CA SER A 149 9.34 7.39 -0.60
C SER A 149 9.31 6.71 0.76
N THR A 150 8.79 5.49 0.79
CA THR A 150 8.55 4.72 2.02
C THR A 150 9.31 3.41 1.96
N ALA A 151 9.84 2.99 3.11
CA ALA A 151 10.44 1.69 3.28
C ALA A 151 9.80 1.02 4.51
N MET A 152 9.45 -0.25 4.37
CA MET A 152 8.81 -1.04 5.41
C MET A 152 9.53 -2.37 5.57
N ILE A 153 9.74 -2.76 6.83
CA ILE A 153 10.24 -4.08 7.21
C ILE A 153 9.33 -4.60 8.32
N GLY A 154 8.94 -5.86 8.25
CA GLY A 154 8.09 -6.46 9.26
C GLY A 154 8.39 -7.93 9.47
N VAL A 155 8.15 -8.38 10.71
CA VAL A 155 8.37 -9.75 11.16
C VAL A 155 7.08 -10.24 11.79
N LYS A 156 6.68 -11.47 11.46
CA LYS A 156 5.53 -12.14 12.06
C LYS A 156 5.99 -13.48 12.63
N TYR A 157 5.66 -13.71 13.89
CA TYR A 157 5.92 -14.97 14.58
C TYR A 157 4.59 -15.66 14.93
N ASN A 158 4.43 -16.92 14.54
CA ASN A 158 3.26 -17.75 14.85
C ASN A 158 3.61 -18.70 16.01
N PHE A 159 2.82 -18.65 17.09
CA PHE A 159 2.98 -19.49 18.29
C PHE A 159 2.27 -20.84 18.15
#